data_AF-A0A935V977-F1
#
_entry.id   AF-A0A935V977-F1
#
_cell.length_a   1.000
_cell.length_b   1.000
_cell.length_c   1.000
_cell.angle_alpha   90.00
_cell.angle_beta   90.00
_cell.angle_gamma   90.00
#
_symmetry.space_group_name_H-M   'P 1'
#
loop_
_entity.id
_entity.type
_entity.pdbx_description
1 polymer ?
#
loop_
_entity_poly.entity_id
_entity_poly.type
_entity_poly.pdbx_seq_one_letter_code
_entity_poly.pdbx_strand_id
1 'polypeptide(L)'
;MKFRLIIKCALAVLPSFLAVFCYRHLFGYKIGKRVRIGLSIIDVEKCEIGDDVSIGHLNVFIGTAKLSIGEHTRIGHLNVFRGGDEIRIGRYCEVLRLNEINSIPEPDVVNEIDPTFILGDGSVLRCVPQNRFPPARSS
;
A
#
# COMPACT_ATOMS: atom_id res chain seq x y z
N MET A 1 0.95 2.31 24.68
CA MET A 1 0.64 1.62 23.40
C MET A 1 -0.73 1.97 22.82
N LYS A 2 -1.81 2.13 23.61
CA LYS A 2 -3.18 2.45 23.12
C LYS A 2 -3.35 3.85 22.49
N PHE A 3 -2.58 4.86 22.93
CA PHE A 3 -2.73 6.25 22.47
C PHE A 3 -2.35 6.47 20.99
N ARG A 4 -1.33 5.75 20.50
CA ARG A 4 -0.91 5.82 19.09
C ARG A 4 -1.99 5.25 18.16
N LEU A 5 -2.72 4.24 18.60
CA LEU A 5 -3.78 3.62 17.80
C LEU A 5 -5.01 4.54 17.67
N ILE A 6 -5.38 5.23 18.76
CA ILE A 6 -6.51 6.18 18.78
C ILE A 6 -6.25 7.37 17.85
N ILE A 7 -5.03 7.92 17.86
CA ILE A 7 -4.62 8.99 16.94
C ILE A 7 -4.69 8.51 15.49
N LYS A 8 -4.25 7.28 15.20
CA LYS A 8 -4.33 6.68 13.86
C LYS A 8 -5.78 6.52 13.40
N CYS A 9 -6.70 6.10 14.28
CA CYS A 9 -8.14 6.01 13.95
C CYS A 9 -8.76 7.39 13.70
N ALA A 10 -8.38 8.42 14.47
CA ALA A 10 -8.86 9.79 14.26
C ALA A 10 -8.33 10.37 12.94
N LEU A 11 -7.06 10.11 12.58
CA LEU A 11 -6.47 10.48 11.30
C LEU A 11 -7.20 9.88 10.10
N ALA A 12 -7.76 8.68 10.26
CA ALA A 12 -8.43 7.99 9.18
C ALA A 12 -9.69 8.76 8.69
N VAL A 13 -10.39 9.44 9.60
CA VAL A 13 -11.61 10.21 9.30
C VAL A 13 -11.31 11.58 8.69
N LEU A 14 -10.06 12.05 8.78
CA LEU A 14 -9.67 13.37 8.34
C LEU A 14 -9.67 13.49 6.81
N PRO A 15 -10.04 14.66 6.26
CA PRO A 15 -9.91 14.91 4.82
C PRO A 15 -8.47 14.66 4.36
N SER A 16 -8.32 14.14 3.15
CA SER A 16 -7.03 13.69 2.59
C SER A 16 -5.87 14.68 2.78
N PHE A 17 -6.11 15.99 2.65
CA PHE A 17 -5.08 17.02 2.82
C PHE A 17 -4.52 17.06 4.25
N LEU A 18 -5.37 16.83 5.26
CA LEU A 18 -4.99 16.92 6.66
C LEU A 18 -4.34 15.62 7.13
N ALA A 19 -4.80 14.46 6.63
CA ALA A 19 -4.11 13.20 6.82
C ALA A 19 -2.67 13.26 6.28
N VAL A 20 -2.50 13.74 5.03
CA VAL A 20 -1.17 13.95 4.43
C VAL A 20 -0.30 14.90 5.26
N PHE A 21 -0.87 16.01 5.73
CA PHE A 21 -0.15 16.95 6.61
C PHE A 21 0.32 16.27 7.90
N CYS A 22 -0.56 15.54 8.58
CA CYS A 22 -0.23 14.81 9.79
C CYS A 22 0.84 13.73 9.54
N TYR A 23 0.75 12.98 8.45
CA TYR A 23 1.77 11.98 8.09
C TYR A 23 3.15 12.61 7.86
N ARG A 24 3.22 13.77 7.19
CA ARG A 24 4.48 14.48 6.99
C ARG A 24 5.09 14.98 8.30
N HIS A 25 4.29 15.63 9.14
CA HIS A 25 4.82 16.34 10.31
C HIS A 25 4.92 15.50 11.58
N LEU A 26 3.99 14.55 11.80
CA LEU A 26 3.98 13.73 13.01
C LEU A 26 4.77 12.42 12.85
N PHE A 27 4.82 11.87 11.64
CA PHE A 27 5.46 10.58 11.36
C PHE A 27 6.73 10.70 10.51
N GLY A 28 7.07 11.91 10.03
CA GLY A 28 8.27 12.13 9.22
C GLY A 28 8.19 11.49 7.83
N TYR A 29 7.00 11.16 7.34
CA TYR A 29 6.82 10.52 6.03
C TYR A 29 7.13 11.51 4.89
N LYS A 30 7.79 11.02 3.84
CA LYS A 30 8.08 11.81 2.65
C LYS A 30 6.92 11.67 1.68
N ILE A 31 6.01 12.64 1.68
CA ILE A 31 4.83 12.62 0.80
C ILE A 31 4.91 13.79 -0.18
N GLY A 32 4.86 13.48 -1.47
CA GLY A 32 4.90 14.41 -2.59
C GLY A 32 3.68 15.31 -2.72
N LYS A 33 3.69 16.18 -3.73
CA LYS A 33 2.63 17.17 -4.01
C LYS A 33 1.39 16.49 -4.60
N ARG A 34 0.22 17.09 -4.36
CA ARG A 34 -1.09 16.65 -4.91
C ARG A 34 -1.47 15.21 -4.56
N VAL A 35 -0.85 14.63 -3.53
CA VAL A 35 -1.18 13.30 -3.03
C VAL A 35 -2.54 13.31 -2.35
N ARG A 36 -3.36 12.30 -2.64
CA ARG A 36 -4.66 12.09 -2.00
C ARG A 36 -4.68 10.72 -1.33
N ILE A 37 -4.99 10.69 -0.04
CA ILE A 37 -5.14 9.47 0.74
C ILE A 37 -6.57 9.45 1.27
N GLY A 38 -7.40 8.53 0.78
CA GLY A 38 -8.72 8.25 1.36
C GLY A 38 -8.58 7.53 2.70
N LEU A 39 -9.70 7.34 3.41
CA LEU A 39 -9.81 6.60 4.68
C LEU A 39 -9.01 5.28 4.66
N SER A 40 -7.73 5.30 5.03
CA SER A 40 -6.80 4.19 4.86
C SER A 40 -5.87 4.12 6.05
N ILE A 41 -5.39 2.91 6.34
CA ILE A 41 -4.44 2.66 7.42
C ILE A 41 -3.07 2.50 6.79
N ILE A 42 -2.14 3.38 7.19
CA ILE A 42 -0.72 3.29 6.83
C ILE A 42 0.05 3.14 8.14
N ASP A 43 0.45 1.90 8.45
CA ASP A 43 1.25 1.54 9.62
C ASP A 43 2.56 0.88 9.18
N VAL A 44 3.52 1.73 8.84
CA VAL A 44 4.85 1.36 8.35
C VAL A 44 5.92 2.20 9.04
N GLU A 45 7.16 1.72 9.10
CA GLU A 45 8.24 2.47 9.77
C GLU A 45 8.73 3.64 8.91
N LYS A 46 8.94 3.40 7.61
CA LYS A 46 9.37 4.40 6.63
C LYS A 46 8.38 4.43 5.46
N CYS A 47 7.95 5.63 5.08
CA CYS A 47 7.01 5.82 3.99
C CYS A 47 7.48 6.94 3.06
N GLU A 48 7.56 6.61 1.77
CA GLU A 48 7.84 7.54 0.69
C GLU A 48 6.74 7.43 -0.38
N ILE A 49 6.05 8.54 -0.66
CA ILE A 49 4.98 8.62 -1.65
C ILE A 49 5.32 9.76 -2.62
N GLY A 50 5.39 9.47 -3.91
CA GLY A 50 5.67 10.43 -4.98
C GLY A 50 4.54 11.43 -5.24
N ASP A 51 4.79 12.36 -6.15
CA ASP A 51 3.80 13.36 -6.56
C ASP A 51 2.61 12.71 -7.30
N ASP A 52 1.43 13.34 -7.22
CA ASP A 52 0.21 12.93 -7.95
C ASP A 52 -0.29 11.51 -7.65
N VAL A 53 0.11 10.93 -6.52
CA VAL A 53 -0.40 9.62 -6.08
C VAL A 53 -1.82 9.75 -5.52
N SER A 54 -2.69 8.83 -5.90
CA SER A 54 -4.02 8.70 -5.30
C SER A 54 -4.21 7.32 -4.69
N ILE A 55 -4.45 7.28 -3.38
CA ILE A 55 -4.83 6.09 -2.63
C ILE A 55 -6.30 6.21 -2.27
N GLY A 56 -7.12 5.27 -2.75
CA GLY A 56 -8.54 5.22 -2.45
C GLY A 56 -8.84 4.90 -0.98
N HIS A 57 -10.12 4.78 -0.65
CA HIS A 57 -10.59 4.35 0.67
C HIS A 57 -10.30 2.88 0.98
N LEU A 58 -10.20 2.61 2.28
CA LEU A 58 -10.10 1.32 2.93
C LEU A 58 -8.89 0.50 2.49
N ASN A 59 -7.79 1.16 2.12
CA ASN A 59 -6.51 0.47 1.95
C ASN A 59 -5.84 0.27 3.30
N VAL A 60 -5.14 -0.86 3.45
CA VAL A 60 -4.44 -1.22 4.68
C VAL A 60 -3.02 -1.61 4.32
N PHE A 61 -2.05 -0.87 4.86
CA PHE A 61 -0.62 -1.18 4.82
C PHE A 61 -0.16 -1.40 6.25
N ILE A 62 0.19 -2.63 6.62
CA ILE A 62 0.52 -2.99 8.00
C ILE A 62 1.73 -3.92 8.09
N GLY A 63 2.56 -3.69 9.11
CA GLY A 63 3.67 -4.59 9.44
C GLY A 63 4.78 -4.59 8.38
N THR A 64 4.94 -3.49 7.65
CA THR A 64 6.00 -3.33 6.64
C THR A 64 7.03 -2.33 7.12
N ALA A 65 8.32 -2.64 7.00
CA ALA A 65 9.38 -1.73 7.41
C ALA A 65 9.46 -0.50 6.48
N LYS A 66 9.39 -0.73 5.16
CA LYS A 66 9.45 0.35 4.16
C LYS A 66 8.33 0.27 3.12
N LEU A 67 7.62 1.38 2.94
CA LEU A 67 6.67 1.59 1.85
C LEU A 67 7.20 2.65 0.90
N SER A 68 7.21 2.36 -0.41
CA SER A 68 7.58 3.30 -1.46
C SER A 68 6.55 3.25 -2.59
N ILE A 69 5.96 4.40 -2.92
CA ILE A 69 4.98 4.53 -4.01
C ILE A 69 5.47 5.60 -4.98
N GLY A 70 5.71 5.21 -6.23
CA GLY A 70 6.16 6.12 -7.30
C GLY A 70 5.08 7.14 -7.71
N GLU A 71 5.52 8.21 -8.36
CA GLU A 71 4.65 9.28 -8.86
C GLU A 71 3.59 8.76 -9.84
N HIS A 72 2.48 9.51 -9.95
CA HIS A 72 1.35 9.21 -10.84
C HIS A 72 0.69 7.83 -10.63
N THR A 73 0.98 7.16 -9.52
CA THR A 73 0.39 5.86 -9.19
C THR A 73 -1.01 6.00 -8.60
N ARG A 74 -1.90 5.09 -9.01
CA ARG A 74 -3.26 4.98 -8.48
C ARG A 74 -3.45 3.67 -7.76
N ILE A 75 -3.86 3.74 -6.50
CA ILE A 75 -4.29 2.59 -5.70
C ILE A 75 -5.78 2.74 -5.49
N GLY A 76 -6.55 1.74 -5.91
CA GLY A 76 -8.00 1.69 -5.80
C GLY A 76 -8.47 1.52 -4.36
N HIS A 77 -9.55 0.77 -4.16
CA HIS A 77 -10.19 0.62 -2.85
C HIS A 77 -9.99 -0.78 -2.28
N LEU A 78 -9.98 -0.91 -0.95
CA LEU A 78 -10.01 -2.22 -0.28
C LEU A 78 -8.83 -3.13 -0.65
N ASN A 79 -7.63 -2.58 -0.83
CA ASN A 79 -6.43 -3.43 -0.93
C ASN A 79 -5.81 -3.63 0.44
N VAL A 80 -5.32 -4.83 0.68
CA VAL A 80 -4.60 -5.20 1.90
C VAL A 80 -3.17 -5.56 1.52
N PHE A 81 -2.23 -4.86 2.13
CA PHE A 81 -0.81 -5.13 2.04
C PHE A 81 -0.29 -5.42 3.46
N ARG A 82 0.22 -6.64 3.67
CA ARG A 82 0.61 -7.11 5.01
C ARG A 82 2.02 -7.68 5.03
N GLY A 83 2.82 -7.22 5.98
CA GLY A 83 4.14 -7.78 6.26
C GLY A 83 5.19 -7.38 5.23
N GLY A 84 6.42 -7.86 5.45
CA GLY A 84 7.55 -7.71 4.54
C GLY A 84 8.47 -6.55 4.91
N ASP A 85 9.70 -6.61 4.42
CA ASP A 85 10.70 -5.56 4.65
C ASP A 85 10.43 -4.36 3.76
N GLU A 86 10.04 -4.60 2.51
CA GLU A 86 9.77 -3.54 1.55
C GLU A 86 8.54 -3.85 0.69
N ILE A 87 7.66 -2.85 0.58
CA ILE A 87 6.65 -2.76 -0.47
C ILE A 87 7.04 -1.59 -1.36
N ARG A 88 7.39 -1.90 -2.61
CA ARG A 88 7.74 -0.92 -3.62
C ARG A 88 6.76 -1.00 -4.79
N ILE A 89 5.98 0.06 -4.95
CA ILE A 89 5.13 0.28 -6.11
C ILE A 89 5.80 1.34 -6.99
N GLY A 90 6.13 0.97 -8.23
CA GLY A 90 6.76 1.84 -9.21
C GLY A 90 5.93 3.06 -9.60
N ARG A 91 6.45 3.81 -10.57
CA ARG A 91 5.79 4.99 -11.15
C ARG A 91 4.72 4.56 -12.14
N TYR A 92 3.69 5.39 -12.32
CA TYR A 92 2.61 5.14 -13.29
C TYR A 92 1.91 3.78 -13.12
N CYS A 93 1.89 3.26 -11.90
CA CYS A 93 1.25 1.98 -11.62
C CYS A 93 -0.25 2.16 -11.34
N GLU A 94 -1.01 1.11 -11.61
CA GLU A 94 -2.41 1.03 -11.21
C GLU A 94 -2.66 -0.25 -10.42
N VAL A 95 -2.82 -0.12 -9.11
CA VAL A 95 -3.34 -1.21 -8.27
C VAL A 95 -4.84 -1.01 -8.18
N LEU A 96 -5.62 -2.00 -8.63
CA LEU A 96 -7.07 -1.90 -8.60
C LEU A 96 -7.61 -2.11 -7.18
N ARG A 97 -8.63 -2.94 -7.02
CA ARG A 97 -9.41 -3.05 -5.79
C ARG A 97 -9.45 -4.50 -5.34
N LEU A 98 -9.65 -4.72 -4.04
CA LEU A 98 -9.82 -6.05 -3.47
C LEU A 98 -8.63 -6.98 -3.73
N ASN A 99 -7.42 -6.43 -3.82
CA ASN A 99 -6.21 -7.25 -3.84
C ASN A 99 -5.73 -7.49 -2.40
N GLU A 100 -5.24 -8.69 -2.15
CA GLU A 100 -4.59 -9.07 -0.90
C GLU A 100 -3.16 -9.51 -1.21
N ILE A 101 -2.19 -8.77 -0.68
CA ILE A 101 -0.76 -9.00 -0.87
C ILE A 101 -0.17 -9.21 0.51
N ASN A 102 0.24 -10.43 0.79
CA ASN A 102 0.75 -10.83 2.09
C ASN A 102 2.18 -11.34 1.95
N SER A 103 3.05 -10.89 2.84
CA SER A 103 4.24 -11.63 3.22
C SER A 103 3.87 -12.72 4.21
N ILE A 104 4.58 -13.84 4.19
CA ILE A 104 4.43 -14.90 5.18
C ILE A 104 4.95 -14.35 6.52
N PRO A 105 4.10 -14.21 7.56
CA PRO A 105 4.56 -13.82 8.88
C PRO A 105 5.39 -14.98 9.45
N GLU A 106 6.60 -14.70 9.95
CA GLU A 106 7.49 -15.70 10.56
C GLU A 106 7.71 -16.92 9.65
N PRO A 107 8.33 -16.71 8.48
CA PRO A 107 8.55 -17.79 7.53
C PRO A 107 9.51 -18.81 8.17
N ASP A 108 9.13 -20.09 8.19
CA ASP A 108 10.01 -21.19 8.61
C ASP A 108 11.02 -21.44 7.48
N VAL A 109 12.07 -20.63 7.46
CA VAL A 109 13.07 -20.60 6.40
C VAL A 109 14.40 -21.12 6.93
N VAL A 110 14.98 -22.03 6.16
CA VAL A 110 16.33 -22.56 6.40
C VAL A 110 17.43 -21.55 6.05
N ASN A 111 17.09 -20.49 5.31
CA ASN A 111 17.99 -19.41 4.90
C ASN A 111 17.34 -18.04 5.18
N GLU A 112 18.13 -17.01 5.42
CA GLU A 112 17.62 -15.63 5.50
C GLU A 112 16.89 -15.25 4.20
N ILE A 113 15.71 -14.64 4.33
CA ILE A 113 14.96 -14.09 3.22
C ILE A 113 14.60 -12.63 3.50
N ASP A 114 14.67 -11.81 2.47
CA ASP A 114 14.19 -10.42 2.48
C ASP A 114 12.80 -10.38 1.82
N PRO A 115 11.69 -10.51 2.57
CA PRO A 115 10.34 -10.50 2.01
C PRO A 115 10.00 -9.13 1.41
N THR A 116 10.25 -8.99 0.11
CA THR A 116 10.02 -7.77 -0.65
C THR A 116 8.96 -7.97 -1.71
N PHE A 117 8.03 -7.01 -1.81
CA PHE A 117 7.07 -6.93 -2.90
C PHE A 117 7.43 -5.77 -3.81
N ILE A 118 7.72 -6.06 -5.08
CA ILE A 118 8.10 -5.05 -6.07
C ILE A 118 7.13 -5.12 -7.25
N LEU A 119 6.44 -4.00 -7.50
CA LEU A 119 5.66 -3.77 -8.70
C LEU A 119 6.41 -2.77 -9.59
N GLY A 120 6.87 -3.22 -10.76
CA GLY A 120 7.67 -2.41 -11.68
C GLY A 120 6.89 -1.23 -12.29
N ASP A 121 7.61 -0.23 -12.78
CA ASP A 121 7.03 0.97 -13.39
C ASP A 121 6.04 0.62 -14.51
N GLY A 122 4.91 1.33 -14.57
CA GLY A 122 3.86 1.15 -15.58
C GLY A 122 3.01 -0.12 -15.41
N SER A 123 3.17 -0.86 -14.30
CA SER A 123 2.47 -2.13 -14.12
C SER A 123 1.06 -1.94 -13.57
N VAL A 124 0.17 -2.86 -13.94
CA VAL A 124 -1.21 -2.90 -13.44
C VAL A 124 -1.41 -4.18 -12.63
N LEU A 125 -1.87 -4.03 -11.40
CA LEU A 125 -2.24 -5.15 -10.52
C LEU A 125 -3.76 -5.23 -10.39
N ARG A 126 -4.32 -6.37 -10.79
CA ARG A 126 -5.76 -6.64 -10.75
C ARG A 126 -6.01 -8.10 -10.40
N CYS A 127 -6.83 -8.33 -9.39
CA CYS A 127 -7.51 -9.62 -9.21
C CYS A 127 -8.73 -9.72 -10.15
N VAL A 128 -8.84 -10.85 -10.85
CA VAL A 128 -9.95 -11.14 -11.77
C VAL A 128 -10.60 -12.46 -11.35
N PRO A 129 -11.94 -12.55 -11.27
CA PRO A 129 -12.62 -13.82 -11.00
C PRO A 129 -12.27 -14.89 -12.05
N GLN A 130 -12.05 -16.13 -11.61
CA GLN A 130 -11.67 -17.24 -12.50
C GLN A 130 -12.67 -17.49 -13.62
N ASN A 131 -13.97 -17.23 -13.39
CA ASN A 131 -15.02 -17.40 -14.40
C ASN A 131 -14.93 -16.45 -15.60
N ARG A 132 -14.02 -15.47 -15.57
CA ARG A 132 -13.78 -14.54 -16.69
C ARG A 132 -12.71 -15.05 -17.65
N PHE A 133 -11.94 -16.08 -17.29
CA PHE A 133 -11.01 -16.72 -18.20
C PHE A 133 -11.72 -17.91 -18.87
N PRO A 134 -11.71 -18.01 -20.22
CA PRO A 134 -12.16 -19.24 -20.86
C PRO A 134 -11.34 -20.42 -20.32
N PRO A 135 -11.94 -21.61 -20.14
CA PRO A 135 -11.19 -22.79 -19.71
C PRO A 135 -9.99 -22.96 -20.63
N ALA A 136 -8.80 -23.19 -20.04
CA ALA A 136 -7.59 -23.44 -20.80
C ALA A 136 -7.90 -24.56 -21.81
N ARG A 137 -7.75 -24.28 -23.11
CA ARG A 137 -7.90 -25.32 -24.13
C ARG A 137 -6.81 -26.35 -23.85
N SER A 138 -7.20 -27.54 -23.39
CA SER A 138 -6.30 -28.69 -23.39
C SER A 138 -5.99 -29.02 -24.84
N SER A 139 -4.77 -28.73 -25.27
CA SER A 139 -4.16 -29.22 -26.51
C SER A 139 -3.84 -30.70 -26.40
#